data_AF-A0AAJ5YTQ6-F1
#
_entry.id   AF-A0AAJ5YTQ6-F1
#
_cell.length_a   1.000
_cell.length_b   1.000
_cell.length_c   1.000
_cell.angle_alpha   90.00
_cell.angle_beta   90.00
_cell.angle_gamma   90.00
#
_symmetry.space_group_name_H-M   'P 1'
#
loop_
_entity.id
_entity.type
_entity.pdbx_description
1 polymer ?
#
loop_
_entity_poly.entity_id
_entity_poly.type
_entity_poly.pdbx_seq_one_letter_code
_entity_poly.pdbx_strand_id
1 'polypeptide(L)'
;MATKHDARPRPFADDWKHRKWSELSLSQRAVMKMDILNRSSKDYTYPKPKGKVPYMTAWNQCMFLLPIVMLPLSARWVFMQATGWTVHPVIAYVTMVLVNVFAMTTYSHRHRAYVEKYGFLDGDVDRDAMPESTTDKFLKEMMMAMLGRPLVLMLLTYDRTEVPTLSWWLPLQLTVFTILADFVYYWAHRATHEIPWLWKFHRLHHTTKHPSSYLLGFADEPQEIFDIFVTPIVTYLVYPLNYDTLFIWLVYFMTLEMGGHCGVRAYYPGVLTSLLQPFGSEIVVEDHDLHHRNGWRDSYNYGKQSMLWDTLFGTRSDRIETRYENVDWNTRM
;
A
#
# COMPACT_ATOMS: atom_id res chain seq x y z
N MET A 1 20.56 4.81 24.89
CA MET A 1 20.72 3.74 23.89
C MET A 1 19.62 2.73 24.10
N ALA A 2 18.57 2.76 23.28
CA ALA A 2 17.56 1.70 23.28
C ALA A 2 18.25 0.39 22.90
N THR A 3 18.05 -0.68 23.66
CA THR A 3 18.61 -2.00 23.34
C THR A 3 17.97 -2.50 22.04
N LYS A 4 18.69 -3.29 21.22
CA LYS A 4 18.21 -3.81 19.92
C LYS A 4 16.85 -4.56 19.98
N HIS A 5 16.38 -4.94 21.17
CA HIS A 5 15.05 -5.53 21.39
C HIS A 5 13.90 -4.53 21.28
N ASP A 6 14.17 -3.23 21.43
CA ASP A 6 13.15 -2.17 21.52
C ASP A 6 12.75 -1.56 20.17
N ALA A 7 13.27 -2.11 19.06
CA ALA A 7 13.07 -1.58 17.70
C ALA A 7 12.22 -2.49 16.79
N ARG A 8 11.76 -3.65 17.30
CA ARG A 8 10.95 -4.58 16.50
C ARG A 8 9.46 -4.36 16.74
N PRO A 9 8.65 -4.24 15.67
CA PRO A 9 7.20 -4.31 15.76
C PRO A 9 6.77 -5.58 16.50
N ARG A 10 5.83 -5.41 17.41
CA ARG A 10 5.23 -6.46 18.25
C ARG A 10 3.92 -5.94 18.82
N PRO A 11 3.02 -6.81 19.31
CA PRO A 11 1.84 -6.38 20.03
C PRO A 11 2.20 -5.39 21.15
N PHE A 12 1.41 -4.33 21.28
CA PHE A 12 1.54 -3.29 22.33
C PHE A 12 2.83 -2.45 22.31
N ALA A 13 3.66 -2.55 21.26
CA ALA A 13 4.87 -1.73 21.16
C ALA A 13 4.58 -0.22 21.03
N ASP A 14 3.33 0.14 20.76
CA ASP A 14 2.84 1.51 20.66
C ASP A 14 2.29 2.09 21.97
N ASP A 15 2.49 1.42 23.12
CA ASP A 15 2.03 1.89 24.45
C ASP A 15 2.49 3.32 24.79
N TRP A 16 3.57 3.80 24.16
CA TRP A 16 4.04 5.18 24.26
C TRP A 16 2.96 6.22 23.91
N LYS A 17 1.93 5.84 23.13
CA LYS A 17 0.78 6.70 22.78
C LYS A 17 -0.09 7.11 23.98
N HIS A 18 -0.02 6.37 25.08
CA HIS A 18 -0.77 6.64 26.31
C HIS A 18 -0.05 7.61 27.26
N ARG A 19 1.22 7.95 26.98
CA ARG A 19 1.96 8.95 27.76
C ARG A 19 1.41 10.34 27.55
N LYS A 20 1.74 11.27 28.45
CA LYS A 20 1.26 12.66 28.33
C LYS A 20 1.81 13.28 27.06
N TRP A 21 1.01 14.12 26.40
CA TRP A 21 1.42 14.82 25.18
C TRP A 21 2.76 15.56 25.32
N SER A 22 3.01 16.15 26.49
CA SER A 22 4.26 16.85 26.82
C SER A 22 5.49 15.95 26.84
N GLU A 23 5.31 14.66 27.09
CA GLU A 23 6.38 13.64 27.16
C GLU A 23 6.69 13.03 25.78
N LEU A 24 5.81 13.22 24.80
CA LEU A 24 6.01 12.72 23.44
C LEU A 24 7.04 13.54 22.67
N SER A 25 7.86 12.86 21.88
CA SER A 25 8.74 13.48 20.88
C SER A 25 7.93 14.19 19.78
N LEU A 26 8.59 15.06 19.00
CA LEU A 26 7.94 15.72 17.86
C LEU A 26 7.36 14.70 16.86
N SER A 27 8.10 13.64 16.58
CA SER A 27 7.68 12.58 15.67
C SER A 27 6.49 11.79 16.20
N GLN A 28 6.50 11.42 17.49
CA GLN A 28 5.36 10.76 18.13
C GLN A 28 4.11 11.64 18.08
N ARG A 29 4.22 12.94 18.35
CA ARG A 29 3.12 13.89 18.23
C ARG A 29 2.61 14.00 16.79
N ALA A 30 3.50 13.99 15.80
CA ALA A 30 3.13 14.01 14.39
C ALA A 30 2.33 12.76 14.00
N VAL A 31 2.81 11.56 14.37
CA VAL A 31 2.10 10.30 14.16
C VAL A 31 0.71 10.33 14.82
N MET A 32 0.64 10.76 16.09
CA MET A 32 -0.64 10.84 16.82
C MET A 32 -1.64 11.79 16.15
N LYS A 33 -1.18 12.91 15.57
CA LYS A 33 -2.04 13.85 14.83
C LYS A 33 -2.59 13.28 13.53
N MET A 34 -1.89 12.32 12.93
CA MET A 34 -2.34 11.70 11.68
C MET A 34 -3.54 10.78 11.89
N ASP A 35 -3.77 10.26 13.11
CA ASP A 35 -4.89 9.38 13.46
C ASP A 35 -5.02 8.12 12.56
N ILE A 36 -3.86 7.63 12.11
CA ILE A 36 -3.72 6.46 11.21
C ILE A 36 -3.38 5.16 11.93
N LEU A 37 -3.03 5.21 13.22
CA LEU A 37 -2.73 4.02 14.00
C LEU A 37 -4.01 3.25 14.33
N ASN A 38 -3.90 1.93 14.39
CA ASN A 38 -4.97 1.09 14.91
C ASN A 38 -5.11 1.29 16.43
N ARG A 39 -6.30 1.03 16.97
CA ARG A 39 -6.51 1.01 18.42
C ARG A 39 -5.74 -0.18 19.00
N SER A 40 -5.18 0.00 20.20
CA SER A 40 -4.54 -1.14 20.88
C SER A 40 -5.62 -2.14 21.22
N SER A 41 -5.32 -3.44 21.17
CA SER A 41 -6.23 -4.46 21.70
C SER A 41 -6.43 -4.37 23.22
N LYS A 42 -5.64 -3.53 23.92
CA LYS A 42 -5.92 -3.10 25.30
C LYS A 42 -7.10 -2.14 25.41
N ASP A 43 -7.31 -1.30 24.40
CA ASP A 43 -8.32 -0.23 24.40
C ASP A 43 -9.59 -0.63 23.64
N TYR A 44 -9.50 -1.65 22.79
CA TYR A 44 -10.56 -2.04 21.88
C TYR A 44 -10.60 -3.55 21.65
N THR A 45 -11.77 -4.14 21.82
CA THR A 45 -11.99 -5.56 21.53
C THR A 45 -12.43 -5.75 20.08
N TYR A 46 -11.51 -6.23 19.23
CA TYR A 46 -11.81 -6.54 17.84
C TYR A 46 -12.73 -7.77 17.69
N PRO A 47 -13.62 -7.78 16.68
CA PRO A 47 -14.39 -8.98 16.33
C PRO A 47 -13.47 -10.17 16.07
N LYS A 48 -13.79 -11.31 16.69
CA LYS A 48 -13.03 -12.56 16.48
C LYS A 48 -13.48 -13.26 15.19
N PRO A 49 -12.57 -13.97 14.49
CA PRO A 49 -12.88 -14.69 13.25
C PRO A 49 -14.01 -15.70 13.47
N LYS A 50 -15.17 -15.47 12.85
CA LYS A 50 -16.30 -16.43 12.86
C LYS A 50 -16.97 -16.47 11.49
N GLY A 51 -17.22 -17.69 11.02
CA GLY A 51 -17.95 -17.93 9.77
C GLY A 51 -17.26 -17.37 8.53
N LYS A 52 -18.08 -17.18 7.49
CA LYS A 52 -17.66 -16.66 6.18
C LYS A 52 -17.15 -15.22 6.25
N VAL A 53 -16.25 -14.87 5.34
CA VAL A 53 -15.70 -13.51 5.24
C VAL A 53 -16.54 -12.65 4.29
N PRO A 54 -16.76 -11.36 4.61
CA PRO A 54 -17.42 -10.44 3.68
C PRO A 54 -16.49 -10.14 2.50
N TYR A 55 -17.02 -9.47 1.47
CA TYR A 55 -16.23 -9.10 0.28
C TYR A 55 -16.32 -7.61 -0.07
N MET A 56 -15.24 -7.13 -0.69
CA MET A 56 -15.14 -5.86 -1.39
C MET A 56 -14.90 -6.13 -2.87
N THR A 57 -15.51 -5.35 -3.76
CA THR A 57 -15.19 -5.44 -5.20
C THR A 57 -14.12 -4.43 -5.58
N ALA A 58 -13.33 -4.73 -6.62
CA ALA A 58 -12.44 -3.74 -7.22
C ALA A 58 -13.22 -2.51 -7.72
N TRP A 59 -14.43 -2.70 -8.25
CA TRP A 59 -15.29 -1.61 -8.70
C TRP A 59 -15.65 -0.63 -7.58
N ASN A 60 -15.98 -1.13 -6.39
CA ASN A 60 -16.27 -0.27 -5.23
C ASN A 60 -15.07 0.58 -4.82
N GLN A 61 -13.86 0.02 -4.92
CA GLN A 61 -12.62 0.76 -4.67
C GLN A 61 -12.36 1.81 -5.76
N CYS A 62 -12.55 1.45 -7.04
CA CYS A 62 -12.46 2.39 -8.16
C CYS A 62 -13.40 3.58 -7.95
N MET A 63 -14.68 3.34 -7.69
CA MET A 63 -15.67 4.41 -7.56
C MET A 63 -15.40 5.33 -6.38
N PHE A 64 -14.74 4.83 -5.33
CA PHE A 64 -14.30 5.64 -4.21
C PHE A 64 -13.12 6.55 -4.58
N LEU A 65 -12.11 6.02 -5.29
CA LEU A 65 -10.91 6.77 -5.66
C LEU A 65 -11.12 7.69 -6.88
N LEU A 66 -12.05 7.35 -7.76
CA LEU A 66 -12.34 8.07 -9.00
C LEU A 66 -12.56 9.58 -8.79
N PRO A 67 -13.46 10.04 -7.89
CA PRO A 67 -13.63 11.48 -7.68
C PRO A 67 -12.36 12.16 -7.14
N ILE A 68 -11.55 11.46 -6.34
CA ILE A 68 -10.30 11.99 -5.76
C ILE A 68 -9.28 12.27 -6.86
N VAL A 69 -9.15 11.38 -7.84
CA VAL A 69 -8.20 11.55 -8.95
C VAL A 69 -8.75 12.40 -10.08
N MET A 70 -10.05 12.33 -10.37
CA MET A 70 -10.64 13.04 -11.51
C MET A 70 -10.85 14.52 -11.25
N LEU A 71 -11.11 14.92 -10.00
CA LEU A 71 -11.28 16.33 -9.63
C LEU A 71 -10.06 17.20 -10.00
N PRO A 72 -8.82 16.89 -9.56
CA PRO A 72 -7.65 17.71 -9.91
C PRO A 72 -7.33 17.68 -11.41
N LEU A 73 -7.54 16.55 -12.09
CA LEU A 73 -7.34 16.44 -13.55
C LEU A 73 -8.34 17.30 -14.31
N SER A 74 -9.61 17.26 -13.92
CA SER A 74 -10.67 18.07 -14.52
C SER A 74 -10.45 19.56 -14.24
N ALA A 75 -10.03 19.92 -13.02
CA ALA A 75 -9.69 21.29 -12.66
C ALA A 75 -8.53 21.83 -13.50
N ARG A 76 -7.47 21.02 -13.70
CA ARG A 76 -6.36 21.36 -14.60
C ARG A 76 -6.83 21.55 -16.04
N TRP A 77 -7.67 20.64 -16.54
CA TRP A 77 -8.21 20.69 -17.89
C TRP A 77 -9.03 21.96 -18.10
N VAL A 78 -10.00 22.22 -17.22
CA VAL A 78 -10.85 23.42 -17.29
C VAL A 78 -10.02 24.69 -17.22
N PHE A 79 -9.04 24.77 -16.32
CA PHE A 79 -8.14 25.91 -16.22
C PHE A 79 -7.41 26.18 -17.55
N MET A 80 -6.80 25.15 -18.14
CA MET A 80 -6.07 25.28 -19.40
C MET A 80 -6.97 25.70 -20.56
N GLN A 81 -8.17 25.12 -20.65
CA GLN A 81 -9.13 25.45 -21.71
C GLN A 81 -9.72 26.86 -21.57
N ALA A 82 -10.05 27.27 -20.33
CA ALA A 82 -10.70 28.56 -20.08
C ALA A 82 -9.74 29.75 -20.16
N THR A 83 -8.46 29.55 -19.82
CA THR A 83 -7.48 30.65 -19.72
C THR A 83 -6.43 30.65 -20.83
N GLY A 84 -6.22 29.50 -21.51
CA GLY A 84 -5.07 29.28 -22.40
C GLY A 84 -3.72 29.20 -21.68
N TRP A 85 -3.70 29.23 -20.34
CA TRP A 85 -2.47 29.13 -19.55
C TRP A 85 -2.14 27.69 -19.19
N THR A 86 -0.85 27.40 -19.11
CA THR A 86 -0.33 26.11 -18.62
C THR A 86 -0.23 26.08 -17.10
N VAL A 87 -0.35 24.91 -16.47
CA VAL A 87 -0.08 24.77 -15.03
C VAL A 87 1.42 24.63 -14.75
N HIS A 88 1.92 25.40 -13.79
CA HIS A 88 3.33 25.36 -13.40
C HIS A 88 3.70 23.99 -12.80
N PRO A 89 4.87 23.41 -13.11
CA PRO A 89 5.28 22.10 -12.60
C PRO A 89 5.20 21.96 -11.08
N VAL A 90 5.63 22.98 -10.33
CA VAL A 90 5.54 22.96 -8.85
C VAL A 90 4.09 22.83 -8.37
N ILE A 91 3.14 23.49 -9.03
CA ILE A 91 1.72 23.40 -8.65
C ILE A 91 1.21 21.99 -8.92
N ALA A 92 1.50 21.42 -10.10
CA ALA A 92 1.09 20.05 -10.43
C ALA A 92 1.68 19.00 -9.48
N TYR A 93 2.98 19.13 -9.13
CA TYR A 93 3.64 18.27 -8.17
C TYR A 93 3.00 18.36 -6.78
N VAL A 94 2.78 19.57 -6.27
CA VAL A 94 2.13 19.78 -4.97
C VAL A 94 0.70 19.22 -4.98
N THR A 95 -0.06 19.43 -6.05
CA THR A 95 -1.39 18.83 -6.21
C THR A 95 -1.33 17.31 -6.16
N MET A 96 -0.40 16.67 -6.87
CA MET A 96 -0.22 15.22 -6.84
C MET A 96 0.12 14.69 -5.45
N VAL A 97 1.06 15.34 -4.74
CA VAL A 97 1.40 14.98 -3.37
C VAL A 97 0.19 15.11 -2.45
N LEU A 98 -0.54 16.23 -2.50
CA LEU A 98 -1.70 16.46 -1.65
C LEU A 98 -2.83 15.45 -1.91
N VAL A 99 -3.10 15.15 -3.18
CA VAL A 99 -4.11 14.16 -3.57
C VAL A 99 -3.71 12.77 -3.09
N ASN A 100 -2.44 12.40 -3.25
CA ASN A 100 -1.91 11.13 -2.76
C ASN A 100 -2.00 11.02 -1.24
N VAL A 101 -1.58 12.05 -0.50
CA VAL A 101 -1.69 12.10 0.97
C VAL A 101 -3.15 12.00 1.42
N PHE A 102 -4.05 12.72 0.77
CA PHE A 102 -5.48 12.71 1.07
C PHE A 102 -6.09 11.31 0.83
N ALA A 103 -5.80 10.71 -0.31
CA ALA A 103 -6.26 9.35 -0.65
C ALA A 103 -5.77 8.34 0.38
N MET A 104 -4.46 8.33 0.67
CA MET A 104 -3.82 7.47 1.67
C MET A 104 -4.44 7.62 3.05
N THR A 105 -4.60 8.85 3.53
CA THR A 105 -5.18 9.14 4.85
C THR A 105 -6.61 8.62 4.94
N THR A 106 -7.42 8.87 3.90
CA THR A 106 -8.81 8.43 3.88
C THR A 106 -8.91 6.90 3.80
N TYR A 107 -8.01 6.26 3.06
CA TYR A 107 -7.93 4.80 2.97
C TYR A 107 -7.49 4.16 4.29
N SER A 108 -6.52 4.76 5.01
CA SER A 108 -6.15 4.36 6.38
C SER A 108 -7.34 4.36 7.31
N HIS A 109 -8.12 5.44 7.34
CA HIS A 109 -9.31 5.54 8.19
C HIS A 109 -10.36 4.49 7.81
N ARG A 110 -10.52 4.21 6.51
CA ARG A 110 -11.43 3.20 6.00
C ARG A 110 -11.00 1.78 6.41
N HIS A 111 -9.71 1.45 6.29
CA HIS A 111 -9.16 0.20 6.79
C HIS A 111 -9.37 0.06 8.30
N ARG A 112 -9.12 1.12 9.08
CA ARG A 112 -9.39 1.12 10.53
C ARG A 112 -10.86 0.83 10.82
N ALA A 113 -11.79 1.50 10.14
CA ALA A 113 -13.22 1.24 10.30
C ALA A 113 -13.60 -0.21 9.91
N TYR A 114 -12.93 -0.79 8.91
CA TYR A 114 -13.14 -2.17 8.51
C TYR A 114 -12.61 -3.19 9.51
N VAL A 115 -11.41 -3.00 10.06
CA VAL A 115 -10.90 -3.90 11.09
C VAL A 115 -11.74 -3.80 12.37
N GLU A 116 -12.23 -2.60 12.72
CA GLU A 116 -13.15 -2.43 13.85
C GLU A 116 -14.48 -3.18 13.62
N LYS A 117 -15.00 -3.18 12.38
CA LYS A 117 -16.28 -3.83 12.06
C LYS A 117 -16.18 -5.34 11.82
N TYR A 118 -15.12 -5.80 11.15
CA TYR A 118 -15.00 -7.17 10.64
C TYR A 118 -13.88 -7.98 11.30
N GLY A 119 -13.03 -7.33 12.09
CA GLY A 119 -11.86 -7.95 12.69
C GLY A 119 -10.68 -8.09 11.73
N PHE A 120 -9.65 -8.77 12.22
CA PHE A 120 -8.44 -9.06 11.49
C PHE A 120 -8.41 -10.50 10.96
N LEU A 121 -7.73 -10.71 9.82
CA LEU A 121 -7.25 -12.04 9.44
C LEU A 121 -6.37 -12.59 10.57
N ASP A 122 -6.50 -13.87 10.88
CA ASP A 122 -5.84 -14.51 12.04
C ASP A 122 -6.06 -13.74 13.35
N GLY A 123 -7.29 -13.26 13.54
CA GLY A 123 -7.68 -12.37 14.64
C GLY A 123 -7.61 -12.98 16.05
N ASP A 124 -7.12 -14.21 16.20
CA ASP A 124 -6.76 -14.78 17.51
C ASP A 124 -5.41 -14.26 18.01
N VAL A 125 -4.56 -13.74 17.13
CA VAL A 125 -3.28 -13.10 17.45
C VAL A 125 -3.42 -11.57 17.35
N ASP A 126 -2.78 -10.85 18.26
CA ASP A 126 -2.70 -9.39 18.21
C ASP A 126 -1.85 -8.91 17.03
N ARG A 127 -2.24 -7.79 16.41
CA ARG A 127 -1.44 -7.16 15.36
C ARG A 127 -0.17 -6.51 15.94
N ASP A 128 0.87 -6.48 15.12
CA ASP A 128 2.08 -5.77 15.46
C ASP A 128 1.82 -4.26 15.49
N ALA A 129 2.46 -3.60 16.47
CA ALA A 129 2.38 -2.17 16.65
C ALA A 129 3.75 -1.51 16.49
N MET A 130 3.75 -0.21 16.24
CA MET A 130 4.99 0.55 15.99
C MET A 130 5.74 0.84 17.29
N PRO A 131 7.00 0.37 17.42
CA PRO A 131 7.84 0.71 18.56
C PRO A 131 8.16 2.20 18.65
N GLU A 132 8.36 2.69 19.88
CA GLU A 132 8.76 4.07 20.16
C GLU A 132 10.02 4.46 19.39
N SER A 133 11.04 3.59 19.37
CA SER A 133 12.34 3.89 18.77
C SER A 133 12.31 4.02 17.24
N THR A 134 11.20 3.64 16.60
CA THR A 134 11.07 3.64 15.14
C THR A 134 10.18 4.76 14.59
N THR A 135 9.62 5.63 15.44
CA THR A 135 8.72 6.69 14.95
C THR A 135 9.38 7.64 13.95
N ASP A 136 10.66 7.97 14.16
CA ASP A 136 11.42 8.84 13.24
C ASP A 136 11.64 8.18 11.89
N LYS A 137 11.97 6.88 11.91
CA LYS A 137 12.15 6.06 10.72
C LYS A 137 10.85 5.98 9.92
N PHE A 138 9.73 5.65 10.59
CA PHE A 138 8.41 5.62 9.97
C PHE A 138 8.07 6.93 9.26
N LEU A 139 8.27 8.08 9.94
CA LEU A 139 8.00 9.38 9.32
C LEU A 139 8.91 9.66 8.12
N LYS A 140 10.20 9.31 8.20
CA LYS A 140 11.15 9.43 7.08
C LYS A 140 10.67 8.60 5.88
N GLU A 141 10.36 7.33 6.08
CA GLU A 141 9.89 6.42 5.04
C GLU A 141 8.59 6.92 4.39
N MET A 142 7.64 7.35 5.22
CA MET A 142 6.39 7.92 4.75
C MET A 142 6.64 9.19 3.92
N MET A 143 7.52 10.10 4.34
CA MET A 143 7.88 11.29 3.56
C MET A 143 8.59 10.91 2.25
N MET A 144 9.51 9.94 2.26
CA MET A 144 10.17 9.46 1.04
C MET A 144 9.17 8.86 0.05
N ALA A 145 8.20 8.07 0.52
CA ALA A 145 7.16 7.50 -0.34
C ALA A 145 6.19 8.59 -0.86
N MET A 146 5.78 9.52 0.00
CA MET A 146 4.83 10.60 -0.33
C MET A 146 5.40 11.70 -1.22
N LEU A 147 6.73 11.89 -1.22
CA LEU A 147 7.39 12.95 -2.00
C LEU A 147 8.21 12.37 -3.15
N GLY A 148 8.98 11.30 -2.89
CA GLY A 148 9.93 10.72 -3.83
C GLY A 148 9.28 10.08 -5.05
N ARG A 149 8.33 9.16 -4.86
CA ARG A 149 7.64 8.49 -5.98
C ARG A 149 6.87 9.49 -6.86
N PRO A 150 6.08 10.44 -6.30
CA PRO A 150 5.47 11.49 -7.11
C PRO A 150 6.50 12.34 -7.85
N LEU A 151 7.64 12.67 -7.23
CA LEU A 151 8.69 13.46 -7.89
C LEU A 151 9.28 12.71 -9.09
N VAL A 152 9.54 11.41 -8.96
CA VAL A 152 9.99 10.57 -10.08
C VAL A 152 9.02 10.64 -11.24
N LEU A 153 7.72 10.39 -10.99
CA LEU A 153 6.71 10.44 -12.04
C LEU A 153 6.63 11.83 -12.68
N MET A 154 6.66 12.88 -11.85
CA MET A 154 6.68 14.26 -12.31
C MET A 154 7.84 14.55 -13.27
N LEU A 155 9.06 14.14 -12.90
CA LEU A 155 10.26 14.36 -13.70
C LEU A 155 10.27 13.56 -14.99
N LEU A 156 9.66 12.37 -14.99
CA LEU A 156 9.59 11.51 -16.16
C LEU A 156 8.55 11.96 -17.17
N THR A 157 7.41 12.50 -16.72
CA THR A 157 6.22 12.60 -17.58
C THR A 157 5.56 13.96 -17.67
N TYR A 158 5.84 14.90 -16.77
CA TYR A 158 5.07 16.15 -16.78
C TYR A 158 5.57 17.13 -17.85
N ASP A 159 4.77 17.28 -18.89
CA ASP A 159 4.86 18.40 -19.82
C ASP A 159 3.75 19.42 -19.50
N ARG A 160 4.14 20.67 -19.21
CA ARG A 160 3.19 21.76 -18.91
C ARG A 160 2.28 22.12 -20.10
N THR A 161 2.67 21.77 -21.31
CA THR A 161 1.94 22.06 -22.55
C THR A 161 0.90 20.99 -22.88
N GLU A 162 1.01 19.80 -22.28
CA GLU A 162 0.05 18.71 -22.45
C GLU A 162 -1.25 18.98 -21.68
N VAL A 163 -2.35 19.06 -22.42
CA VAL A 163 -3.69 19.11 -21.86
C VAL A 163 -4.07 17.73 -21.31
N PRO A 164 -4.76 17.64 -20.14
CA PRO A 164 -5.23 16.37 -19.61
C PRO A 164 -5.89 15.48 -20.65
N THR A 165 -5.39 14.26 -20.79
CA THR A 165 -5.95 13.28 -21.72
C THR A 165 -5.89 11.87 -21.17
N LEU A 166 -7.00 11.14 -21.31
CA LEU A 166 -7.16 9.76 -20.87
C LEU A 166 -7.61 8.89 -22.04
N SER A 167 -7.01 7.71 -22.15
CA SER A 167 -7.38 6.71 -23.16
C SER A 167 -8.63 5.94 -22.75
N TRP A 168 -9.43 5.51 -23.72
CA TRP A 168 -10.48 4.49 -23.50
C TRP A 168 -9.89 3.16 -22.98
N TRP A 169 -8.61 2.93 -23.23
CA TRP A 169 -7.85 1.78 -22.73
C TRP A 169 -7.24 2.00 -21.35
N LEU A 170 -7.60 3.08 -20.64
CA LEU A 170 -7.03 3.42 -19.33
C LEU A 170 -7.00 2.22 -18.36
N PRO A 171 -8.09 1.45 -18.14
CA PRO A 171 -8.03 0.30 -17.25
C PRO A 171 -6.95 -0.72 -17.64
N LEU A 172 -6.82 -1.01 -18.94
CA LEU A 172 -5.80 -1.92 -19.45
C LEU A 172 -4.40 -1.33 -19.28
N GLN A 173 -4.20 -0.04 -19.56
CA GLN A 173 -2.91 0.64 -19.37
C GLN A 173 -2.47 0.58 -17.90
N LEU A 174 -3.38 0.86 -16.98
CA LEU A 174 -3.13 0.81 -15.54
C LEU A 174 -2.79 -0.62 -15.09
N THR A 175 -3.53 -1.64 -15.55
CA THR A 175 -3.22 -3.03 -15.25
C THR A 175 -1.87 -3.46 -15.82
N VAL A 176 -1.58 -3.20 -17.10
CA VAL A 176 -0.30 -3.59 -17.73
C VAL A 176 0.87 -2.93 -17.02
N PHE A 177 0.80 -1.63 -16.74
CA PHE A 177 1.85 -0.93 -16.02
C PHE A 177 2.06 -1.51 -14.61
N THR A 178 0.95 -1.82 -13.91
CA THR A 178 1.01 -2.45 -12.58
C THR A 178 1.67 -3.82 -12.62
N ILE A 179 1.35 -4.66 -13.61
CA ILE A 179 1.94 -5.99 -13.75
C ILE A 179 3.43 -5.94 -14.09
N LEU A 180 3.85 -4.97 -14.90
CA LEU A 180 5.27 -4.73 -15.19
C LEU A 180 6.02 -4.22 -13.96
N ALA A 181 5.44 -3.31 -13.19
CA ALA A 181 6.01 -2.85 -11.91
C ALA A 181 6.12 -4.00 -10.91
N ASP A 182 5.07 -4.82 -10.81
CA ASP A 182 5.02 -5.99 -9.94
C ASP A 182 6.03 -7.06 -10.38
N PHE A 183 6.37 -7.16 -11.67
CA PHE A 183 7.42 -8.08 -12.14
C PHE A 183 8.80 -7.67 -11.62
N VAL A 184 9.14 -6.38 -11.73
CA VAL A 184 10.41 -5.84 -11.22
C VAL A 184 10.48 -6.03 -9.71
N TYR A 185 9.39 -5.72 -9.01
CA TYR A 185 9.29 -5.95 -7.57
C TYR A 185 9.41 -7.43 -7.20
N TYR A 186 8.65 -8.32 -7.85
CA TYR A 186 8.61 -9.76 -7.59
C TYR A 186 10.01 -10.37 -7.58
N TRP A 187 10.82 -10.07 -8.60
CA TRP A 187 12.18 -10.61 -8.67
C TRP A 187 13.12 -10.02 -7.63
N ALA A 188 13.03 -8.71 -7.37
CA ALA A 188 13.82 -8.09 -6.32
C ALA A 188 13.48 -8.68 -4.95
N HIS A 189 12.18 -8.77 -4.67
CA HIS A 189 11.63 -9.31 -3.43
C HIS A 189 12.01 -10.78 -3.23
N ARG A 190 11.72 -11.64 -4.21
CA ARG A 190 12.13 -13.05 -4.17
C ARG A 190 13.64 -13.20 -4.00
N ALA A 191 14.45 -12.39 -4.68
CA ALA A 191 15.91 -12.44 -4.52
C ALA A 191 16.34 -12.13 -3.07
N THR A 192 15.65 -11.23 -2.37
CA THR A 192 15.94 -10.99 -0.94
C THR A 192 15.62 -12.18 -0.03
N HIS A 193 14.68 -13.04 -0.42
CA HIS A 193 14.37 -14.26 0.30
C HIS A 193 15.30 -15.42 -0.06
N GLU A 194 15.69 -15.53 -1.33
CA GLU A 194 16.44 -16.70 -1.82
C GLU A 194 17.96 -16.53 -1.69
N ILE A 195 18.46 -15.30 -1.77
CA ILE A 195 19.90 -15.00 -1.73
C ILE A 195 20.29 -14.54 -0.31
N PRO A 196 21.07 -15.31 0.46
CA PRO A 196 21.33 -15.02 1.88
C PRO A 196 21.97 -13.65 2.15
N TRP A 197 22.75 -13.14 1.20
CA TRP A 197 23.36 -11.82 1.33
C TRP A 197 22.34 -10.67 1.18
N LEU A 198 21.31 -10.85 0.36
CA LEU A 198 20.26 -9.85 0.14
C LEU A 198 19.24 -9.80 1.28
N TRP A 199 19.04 -10.91 2.01
CA TRP A 199 18.12 -11.00 3.14
C TRP A 199 18.31 -9.88 4.18
N LYS A 200 19.55 -9.43 4.39
CA LYS A 200 19.84 -8.36 5.35
C LYS A 200 19.04 -7.08 5.08
N PHE A 201 18.67 -6.80 3.83
CA PHE A 201 17.93 -5.61 3.44
C PHE A 201 16.41 -5.73 3.64
N HIS A 202 15.91 -6.95 3.77
CA HIS A 202 14.48 -7.25 3.86
C HIS A 202 14.06 -7.84 5.22
N ARG A 203 15.01 -8.38 5.98
CA ARG A 203 14.74 -9.01 7.29
C ARG A 203 14.05 -8.09 8.31
N LEU A 204 14.28 -6.77 8.25
CA LEU A 204 13.64 -5.81 9.16
C LEU A 204 12.13 -5.75 8.87
N HIS A 205 11.75 -5.76 7.60
CA HIS A 205 10.36 -5.74 7.17
C HIS A 205 9.61 -6.97 7.70
N HIS A 206 10.24 -8.16 7.59
CA HIS A 206 9.69 -9.41 8.15
C HIS A 206 9.78 -9.54 9.67
N THR A 207 10.29 -8.54 10.39
CA THR A 207 10.06 -8.51 11.84
C THR A 207 8.61 -8.18 12.18
N THR A 208 7.89 -7.54 11.26
CA THR A 208 6.43 -7.44 11.27
C THR A 208 5.83 -8.73 10.73
N LYS A 209 5.14 -9.49 11.60
CA LYS A 209 4.45 -10.75 11.30
C LYS A 209 2.96 -10.57 11.04
N HIS A 210 2.35 -9.62 11.74
CA HIS A 210 0.93 -9.31 11.63
C HIS A 210 0.79 -7.81 11.37
N PRO A 211 1.01 -7.36 10.10
CA PRO A 211 1.10 -5.95 9.79
C PRO A 211 -0.22 -5.20 9.96
N SER A 212 -0.10 -3.88 9.98
CA SER A 212 -1.18 -2.91 9.85
C SER A 212 -0.82 -1.89 8.75
N SER A 213 -1.78 -1.15 8.20
CA SER A 213 -1.54 -0.25 7.04
C SER A 213 -0.36 0.72 7.21
N TYR A 214 -0.07 1.16 8.44
CA TYR A 214 1.04 2.08 8.77
C TYR A 214 2.39 1.37 8.96
N LEU A 215 2.43 0.04 8.99
CA LEU A 215 3.67 -0.75 8.99
C LEU A 215 4.08 -1.19 7.57
N LEU A 216 3.53 -0.53 6.54
CA LEU A 216 3.84 -0.75 5.12
C LEU A 216 5.34 -0.67 4.83
N GLY A 217 5.99 0.38 5.33
CA GLY A 217 7.43 0.57 5.21
C GLY A 217 8.08 0.22 6.52
N PHE A 218 9.00 -0.75 6.52
CA PHE A 218 9.89 -1.13 7.64
C PHE A 218 11.10 -1.92 7.09
N ALA A 219 11.54 -1.64 5.86
CA ALA A 219 12.67 -2.33 5.23
C ALA A 219 13.98 -1.61 5.56
N ASP A 220 15.14 -2.08 5.08
CA ASP A 220 16.36 -1.25 5.14
C ASP A 220 16.39 -0.28 3.94
N GLU A 221 17.09 0.85 4.10
CA GLU A 221 17.11 1.95 3.12
C GLU A 221 17.37 1.52 1.66
N PRO A 222 18.25 0.54 1.35
CA PRO A 222 18.44 0.10 -0.04
C PRO A 222 17.19 -0.50 -0.68
N GLN A 223 16.39 -1.26 0.08
CA GLN A 223 15.12 -1.81 -0.40
C GLN A 223 14.11 -0.70 -0.62
N GLU A 224 14.01 0.24 0.32
CA GLU A 224 13.12 1.40 0.21
C GLU A 224 13.44 2.25 -1.04
N ILE A 225 14.73 2.52 -1.29
CA ILE A 225 15.18 3.26 -2.47
C ILE A 225 14.83 2.50 -3.75
N PHE A 226 15.06 1.18 -3.76
CA PHE A 226 14.72 0.34 -4.91
C PHE A 226 13.21 0.42 -5.22
N ASP A 227 12.37 0.24 -4.21
CA ASP A 227 10.92 0.21 -4.39
C ASP A 227 10.36 1.58 -4.79
N ILE A 228 10.84 2.67 -4.17
CA ILE A 228 10.36 4.04 -4.40
C ILE A 228 10.83 4.59 -5.74
N PHE A 229 12.08 4.35 -6.12
CA PHE A 229 12.71 4.98 -7.29
C PHE A 229 12.93 4.01 -8.44
N VAL A 230 13.60 2.88 -8.21
CA VAL A 230 14.05 1.99 -9.29
C VAL A 230 12.87 1.31 -9.98
N THR A 231 11.97 0.70 -9.22
CA THR A 231 10.79 -0.01 -9.77
C THR A 231 9.96 0.86 -10.73
N PRO A 232 9.48 2.06 -10.35
CA PRO A 232 8.69 2.89 -11.26
C PRO A 232 9.51 3.42 -12.45
N ILE A 233 10.80 3.74 -12.28
CA ILE A 233 11.67 4.19 -13.39
C ILE A 233 11.82 3.08 -14.43
N VAL A 234 12.21 1.88 -14.01
CA VAL A 234 12.38 0.74 -14.91
C VAL A 234 11.08 0.40 -15.63
N THR A 235 9.95 0.41 -14.90
CA THR A 235 8.63 0.17 -15.49
C THR A 235 8.29 1.21 -16.55
N TYR A 236 8.52 2.49 -16.26
CA TYR A 236 8.27 3.58 -17.20
C TYR A 236 9.13 3.47 -18.47
N LEU A 237 10.40 3.08 -18.35
CA LEU A 237 11.28 2.90 -19.49
C LEU A 237 10.84 1.77 -20.43
N VAL A 238 10.13 0.76 -19.89
CA VAL A 238 9.58 -0.36 -20.67
C VAL A 238 8.21 -0.01 -21.26
N TYR A 239 7.36 0.66 -20.48
CA TYR A 239 5.99 1.00 -20.87
C TYR A 239 5.66 2.45 -20.48
N PRO A 240 6.05 3.43 -21.32
CA PRO A 240 5.85 4.83 -21.02
C PRO A 240 4.36 5.18 -21.07
N LEU A 241 3.90 5.88 -20.03
CA LEU A 241 2.54 6.41 -19.95
C LEU A 241 2.60 7.92 -19.71
N ASN A 242 1.56 8.64 -20.12
CA ASN A 242 1.49 10.08 -19.90
C ASN A 242 1.31 10.40 -18.40
N TYR A 243 1.53 11.67 -18.05
CA TYR A 243 1.41 12.14 -16.67
C TYR A 243 0.06 11.82 -16.04
N ASP A 244 -1.05 12.03 -16.75
CA ASP A 244 -2.39 11.88 -16.17
C ASP A 244 -2.70 10.41 -15.83
N THR A 245 -2.25 9.51 -16.69
CA THR A 245 -2.38 8.07 -16.47
C THR A 245 -1.53 7.64 -15.28
N LEU A 246 -0.28 8.10 -15.17
CA LEU A 246 0.59 7.75 -14.04
C LEU A 246 0.17 8.43 -12.74
N PHE A 247 -0.47 9.60 -12.80
CA PHE A 247 -1.09 10.24 -11.65
C PHE A 247 -2.22 9.37 -11.09
N ILE A 248 -3.12 8.88 -11.95
CA ILE A 248 -4.19 7.96 -11.55
C ILE A 248 -3.60 6.66 -11.01
N TRP A 249 -2.63 6.09 -11.74
CA TRP A 249 -1.93 4.88 -11.34
C TRP A 249 -1.34 5.01 -9.94
N LEU A 250 -0.60 6.09 -9.67
CA LEU A 250 0.06 6.34 -8.39
C LEU A 250 -0.95 6.27 -7.23
N VAL A 251 -2.05 7.01 -7.34
CA VAL A 251 -3.05 7.09 -6.26
C VAL A 251 -3.66 5.72 -5.98
N TYR A 252 -4.00 4.97 -7.03
CA TYR A 252 -4.55 3.62 -6.90
C TYR A 252 -3.51 2.64 -6.36
N PHE A 253 -2.29 2.68 -6.88
CA PHE A 253 -1.17 1.81 -6.51
C PHE A 253 -0.86 1.94 -5.02
N MET A 254 -0.79 3.16 -4.52
CA MET A 254 -0.52 3.41 -3.11
C MET A 254 -1.63 2.85 -2.19
N THR A 255 -2.89 2.83 -2.65
CA THR A 255 -3.97 2.18 -1.88
C THR A 255 -3.87 0.66 -1.85
N LEU A 256 -3.38 0.00 -2.92
CA LEU A 256 -3.09 -1.43 -2.93
C LEU A 256 -1.97 -1.79 -1.96
N GLU A 257 -0.89 -1.00 -1.97
CA GLU A 257 0.26 -1.15 -1.08
C GLU A 257 -0.18 -1.16 0.39
N MET A 258 -1.01 -0.19 0.79
CA MET A 258 -1.61 -0.16 2.13
C MET A 258 -2.54 -1.34 2.39
N GLY A 259 -3.34 -1.71 1.38
CA GLY A 259 -4.28 -2.82 1.44
C GLY A 259 -3.60 -4.12 1.85
N GLY A 260 -2.48 -4.46 1.20
CA GLY A 260 -1.71 -5.68 1.51
C GLY A 260 -1.24 -5.79 2.96
N HIS A 261 -1.13 -4.66 3.68
CA HIS A 261 -0.70 -4.62 5.08
C HIS A 261 -1.84 -4.35 6.06
N CYS A 262 -3.08 -4.14 5.61
CA CYS A 262 -4.14 -3.66 6.50
C CYS A 262 -4.68 -4.74 7.44
N GLY A 263 -4.54 -6.02 7.04
CA GLY A 263 -4.97 -7.17 7.83
C GLY A 263 -6.49 -7.34 7.96
N VAL A 264 -7.29 -6.55 7.24
CA VAL A 264 -8.77 -6.62 7.26
C VAL A 264 -9.25 -8.03 6.93
N ARG A 265 -10.12 -8.59 7.77
CA ARG A 265 -10.75 -9.90 7.54
C ARG A 265 -11.83 -9.85 6.47
N ALA A 266 -11.42 -9.83 5.21
CA ALA A 266 -12.32 -9.81 4.06
C ALA A 266 -11.68 -10.32 2.77
N TYR A 267 -12.49 -10.79 1.84
CA TYR A 267 -12.08 -10.91 0.44
C TYR A 267 -11.98 -9.50 -0.15
N TYR A 268 -10.75 -9.01 -0.26
CA TYR A 268 -10.46 -7.63 -0.64
C TYR A 268 -9.38 -7.63 -1.72
N PRO A 269 -9.79 -7.59 -3.01
CA PRO A 269 -8.88 -7.73 -4.14
C PRO A 269 -8.19 -6.42 -4.49
N GLY A 270 -7.00 -6.50 -5.09
CA GLY A 270 -6.28 -5.34 -5.64
C GLY A 270 -7.03 -4.68 -6.80
N VAL A 271 -7.33 -3.38 -6.67
CA VAL A 271 -8.10 -2.63 -7.68
C VAL A 271 -7.44 -2.57 -9.06
N LEU A 272 -6.11 -2.43 -9.14
CA LEU A 272 -5.37 -2.30 -10.41
C LEU A 272 -5.21 -3.62 -11.18
N THR A 273 -5.45 -4.76 -10.55
CA THR A 273 -5.23 -6.10 -11.11
C THR A 273 -6.52 -6.90 -11.19
N SER A 274 -7.67 -6.24 -11.13
CA SER A 274 -8.99 -6.88 -11.20
C SER A 274 -9.22 -7.67 -12.49
N LEU A 275 -8.57 -7.28 -13.60
CA LEU A 275 -8.59 -8.04 -14.86
C LEU A 275 -7.95 -9.43 -14.75
N LEU A 276 -7.18 -9.69 -13.68
CA LEU A 276 -6.58 -11.00 -13.42
C LEU A 276 -7.49 -11.96 -12.66
N GLN A 277 -8.61 -11.46 -12.10
CA GLN A 277 -9.51 -12.26 -11.27
C GLN A 277 -10.08 -13.50 -11.97
N PRO A 278 -10.48 -13.45 -13.26
CA PRO A 278 -10.95 -14.65 -13.97
C PRO A 278 -9.89 -15.77 -14.09
N PHE A 279 -8.60 -15.42 -13.93
CA PHE A 279 -7.48 -16.36 -13.95
C PHE A 279 -7.02 -16.76 -12.54
N GLY A 280 -7.75 -16.34 -11.50
CA GLY A 280 -7.40 -16.55 -10.10
C GLY A 280 -6.06 -15.93 -9.71
N SER A 281 -5.55 -14.96 -10.47
CA SER A 281 -4.23 -14.34 -10.30
C SER A 281 -4.31 -12.92 -9.73
N GLU A 282 -5.50 -12.51 -9.27
CA GLU A 282 -5.68 -11.32 -8.47
C GLU A 282 -5.00 -11.47 -7.10
N ILE A 283 -4.41 -10.39 -6.59
CA ILE A 283 -4.02 -10.32 -5.19
C ILE A 283 -5.24 -9.99 -4.32
N VAL A 284 -5.30 -10.56 -3.12
CA VAL A 284 -6.18 -10.12 -2.04
C VAL A 284 -5.35 -9.81 -0.79
N VAL A 285 -5.92 -9.03 0.13
CA VAL A 285 -5.26 -8.62 1.40
C VAL A 285 -4.62 -9.81 2.15
N GLU A 286 -5.24 -10.98 2.15
CA GLU A 286 -4.70 -12.16 2.82
C GLU A 286 -3.38 -12.67 2.21
N ASP A 287 -3.16 -12.50 0.89
CA ASP A 287 -1.99 -13.09 0.23
C ASP A 287 -0.68 -12.50 0.79
N HIS A 288 -0.62 -11.18 0.99
CA HIS A 288 0.54 -10.51 1.57
C HIS A 288 0.58 -10.61 3.11
N ASP A 289 -0.57 -10.66 3.78
CA ASP A 289 -0.64 -10.95 5.21
C ASP A 289 -0.01 -12.32 5.53
N LEU A 290 -0.33 -13.36 4.75
CA LEU A 290 0.26 -14.70 4.87
C LEU A 290 1.77 -14.72 4.57
N HIS A 291 2.21 -13.92 3.59
CA HIS A 291 3.63 -13.75 3.28
C HIS A 291 4.41 -13.24 4.50
N HIS A 292 3.90 -12.23 5.21
CA HIS A 292 4.52 -11.69 6.43
C HIS A 292 4.61 -12.69 7.58
N ARG A 293 3.57 -13.51 7.76
CA ARG A 293 3.55 -14.56 8.79
C ARG A 293 4.69 -15.55 8.61
N ASN A 294 5.04 -15.84 7.35
CA ASN A 294 6.16 -16.71 7.03
C ASN A 294 7.46 -15.92 6.92
N GLY A 295 8.55 -16.59 7.27
CA GLY A 295 9.84 -15.96 7.46
C GLY A 295 10.65 -15.88 6.18
N TRP A 296 11.94 -16.10 6.34
CA TRP A 296 12.94 -15.96 5.29
C TRP A 296 12.80 -17.00 4.16
N ARG A 297 13.13 -18.27 4.41
CA ARG A 297 13.29 -19.29 3.34
C ARG A 297 12.03 -20.08 3.03
N ASP A 298 11.09 -20.14 3.97
CA ASP A 298 9.80 -20.82 3.79
C ASP A 298 8.71 -19.84 3.34
N SER A 299 9.12 -18.73 2.71
CA SER A 299 8.20 -17.69 2.23
C SER A 299 7.60 -18.03 0.89
N TYR A 300 6.56 -17.30 0.54
CA TYR A 300 5.74 -17.46 -0.66
C TYR A 300 4.96 -16.15 -0.91
N ASN A 301 4.23 -16.04 -2.01
CA ASN A 301 3.47 -14.83 -2.39
C ASN A 301 4.37 -13.58 -2.44
N TYR A 302 5.39 -13.61 -3.31
CA TYR A 302 6.35 -12.52 -3.46
C TYR A 302 5.79 -11.32 -4.24
N GLY A 303 4.70 -11.49 -5.00
CA GLY A 303 3.99 -10.39 -5.64
C GLY A 303 3.33 -9.48 -4.61
N LYS A 304 3.30 -8.18 -4.90
CA LYS A 304 2.70 -7.17 -4.01
C LYS A 304 1.45 -6.54 -4.60
N GLN A 305 1.32 -6.59 -5.92
CA GLN A 305 0.19 -6.06 -6.66
C GLN A 305 -0.64 -7.14 -7.34
N SER A 306 -0.05 -8.30 -7.63
CA SER A 306 -0.73 -9.43 -8.26
C SER A 306 -0.21 -10.77 -7.76
N MET A 307 -1.00 -11.83 -7.96
CA MET A 307 -0.56 -13.22 -7.79
C MET A 307 -0.11 -13.85 -9.11
N LEU A 308 0.02 -13.06 -10.18
CA LEU A 308 0.35 -13.56 -11.51
C LEU A 308 1.73 -14.22 -11.54
N TRP A 309 2.74 -13.51 -11.03
CA TRP A 309 4.12 -14.01 -11.03
C TRP A 309 4.29 -15.20 -10.08
N ASP A 310 3.65 -15.16 -8.92
CA ASP A 310 3.63 -16.32 -8.02
C ASP A 310 2.96 -17.55 -8.63
N THR A 311 1.90 -17.35 -9.41
CA THR A 311 1.23 -18.43 -10.14
C THR A 311 2.13 -18.99 -11.25
N LEU A 312 2.78 -18.12 -12.03
CA LEU A 312 3.64 -18.53 -13.14
C LEU A 312 4.95 -19.20 -12.68
N PHE A 313 5.51 -18.76 -11.56
CA PHE A 313 6.79 -19.25 -11.05
C PHE A 313 6.66 -20.23 -9.88
N GLY A 314 5.44 -20.65 -9.55
CA GLY A 314 5.16 -21.69 -8.56
C GLY A 314 5.51 -21.30 -7.12
N THR A 315 5.34 -20.02 -6.77
CA THR A 315 5.61 -19.49 -5.41
C THR A 315 4.35 -19.03 -4.68
N ARG A 316 3.17 -19.40 -5.19
CA ARG A 316 1.88 -19.11 -4.59
C ARG A 316 1.53 -20.09 -3.46
N SER A 317 1.01 -19.57 -2.36
CA SER A 317 0.33 -20.37 -1.33
C SER A 317 -1.19 -20.39 -1.50
N ASP A 318 -1.82 -21.34 -0.84
CA ASP A 318 -3.26 -21.32 -0.61
C ASP A 318 -3.64 -20.23 0.40
N ARG A 319 -4.77 -19.57 0.14
CA ARG A 319 -5.46 -18.69 1.11
C ARG A 319 -6.02 -19.52 2.27
N ILE A 320 -6.15 -18.95 3.46
CA ILE A 320 -6.72 -19.66 4.63
C ILE A 320 -8.18 -19.26 4.80
N GLU A 321 -8.44 -17.97 5.02
CA GLU A 321 -9.76 -17.43 5.34
C GLU A 321 -10.52 -16.91 4.13
N THR A 322 -9.84 -16.44 3.09
CA THR A 322 -10.44 -15.84 1.89
C THR A 322 -10.51 -16.80 0.70
N ARG A 323 -10.52 -18.12 0.98
CA ARG A 323 -10.87 -19.14 -0.02
C ARG A 323 -12.26 -18.86 -0.59
N TYR A 324 -12.44 -19.11 -1.89
CA TYR A 324 -13.66 -18.76 -2.62
C TYR A 324 -14.93 -19.32 -1.94
N GLU A 325 -14.90 -20.55 -1.44
CA GLU A 325 -16.01 -21.19 -0.73
C GLU A 325 -16.35 -20.52 0.62
N ASN A 326 -15.36 -19.88 1.26
CA ASN A 326 -15.49 -19.22 2.55
C ASN A 326 -15.87 -17.74 2.44
N VAL A 327 -15.95 -17.19 1.22
CA VAL A 327 -16.47 -15.83 1.01
C VAL A 327 -18.00 -15.84 1.04
N ASP A 328 -18.58 -14.89 1.77
CA ASP A 328 -20.01 -14.59 1.72
C ASP A 328 -20.29 -13.53 0.65
N TRP A 329 -20.58 -13.99 -0.56
CA TRP A 329 -20.90 -13.16 -1.71
C TRP A 329 -22.23 -12.37 -1.58
N ASN A 330 -22.99 -12.58 -0.49
CA ASN A 330 -24.17 -11.79 -0.18
C ASN A 330 -23.86 -10.62 0.79
N THR A 331 -22.72 -10.66 1.48
CA THR A 331 -22.32 -9.63 2.45
C THR A 331 -21.21 -8.75 1.89
N ARG A 332 -21.62 -7.68 1.20
CA ARG A 332 -20.69 -6.65 0.69
C ARG A 332 -20.31 -5.66 1.80
N MET A 333 -19.03 -5.27 1.81
CA MET A 333 -18.45 -4.29 2.74
C MET A 333 -18.74 -2.82 2.40
#